data_AF-A0A0N1J099-F1
#
_entry.id   AF-A0A0N1J099-F1
#
_cell.length_a   1.000
_cell.length_b   1.000
_cell.length_c   1.000
_cell.angle_alpha   90.00
_cell.angle_beta   90.00
_cell.angle_gamma   90.00
#
_symmetry.space_group_name_H-M   'P 1'
#
loop_
_entity.id
_entity.type
_entity.pdbx_description
1 polymer ?
#
loop_
_entity_poly.entity_id
_entity_poly.type
_entity_poly.pdbx_seq_one_letter_code
_entity_poly.pdbx_strand_id
1 'polypeptide(L)'
;MIILSFTFILVACTNENIDKEHLVYIEDLGWTIESFHSSEQIIIGDIPPEILKLDRAANITFMEQYIGKELTVTNYQLNEKDLEGKNYTAYIYEYEGEIVGSKGVSSAYSGIFNLADKKGVEESNEELQKKAKELYGKQHD
;
A
#
# COMPACT_ATOMS: atom_id res chain seq x y z
N MET A 1 -7.66 -35.52 -38.34
CA MET A 1 -7.14 -34.14 -38.23
C MET A 1 -7.47 -33.66 -36.82
N ILE A 2 -6.49 -33.63 -35.94
CA ILE A 2 -6.64 -33.28 -34.53
C ILE A 2 -6.62 -31.76 -34.45
N ILE A 3 -7.74 -31.13 -34.11
CA ILE A 3 -7.76 -29.70 -33.75
C ILE A 3 -7.66 -29.67 -32.23
N LEU A 4 -6.43 -29.46 -31.76
CA LEU A 4 -6.09 -29.20 -30.36
C LEU A 4 -6.66 -27.80 -30.01
N SER A 5 -7.89 -27.77 -29.51
CA SER A 5 -8.47 -26.53 -28.98
C SER A 5 -7.86 -26.28 -27.60
N PHE A 6 -6.77 -25.51 -27.57
CA PHE A 6 -6.23 -24.92 -26.35
C PHE A 6 -7.20 -23.84 -25.87
N THR A 7 -8.22 -24.24 -25.12
CA THR A 7 -9.06 -23.30 -24.38
C THR A 7 -8.23 -22.79 -23.21
N PHE A 8 -7.56 -21.65 -23.40
CA PHE A 8 -7.06 -20.83 -22.30
C PHE A 8 -8.29 -20.34 -21.53
N ILE A 9 -8.68 -21.08 -20.48
CA ILE A 9 -9.61 -20.60 -19.48
C ILE A 9 -8.79 -19.61 -18.64
N LEU A 10 -8.82 -18.33 -19.04
CA LEU A 10 -8.39 -17.24 -18.18
C LEU A 10 -9.26 -17.29 -16.93
N VAL A 11 -8.66 -17.72 -15.82
CA VAL A 11 -9.26 -17.66 -14.50
C VAL A 11 -9.36 -16.18 -14.12
N ALA A 12 -10.45 -15.53 -14.53
CA ALA A 12 -10.85 -14.24 -13.98
C ALA A 12 -11.66 -14.53 -12.71
N CYS A 13 -10.97 -14.90 -11.63
CA CYS A 13 -11.58 -15.04 -10.31
C CYS A 13 -10.83 -14.12 -9.34
N THR A 14 -11.49 -13.04 -8.88
CA THR A 14 -11.40 -12.34 -7.55
C THR A 14 -11.59 -10.80 -7.56
N ASN A 15 -11.65 -10.12 -8.72
CA ASN A 15 -11.58 -8.64 -8.78
C ASN A 15 -12.93 -7.86 -8.78
N GLU A 16 -14.05 -8.42 -8.30
CA GLU A 16 -15.37 -7.77 -8.43
C GLU A 16 -15.54 -6.43 -7.67
N ASN A 17 -14.55 -5.98 -6.89
CA ASN A 17 -14.67 -4.76 -6.06
C ASN A 17 -13.44 -3.82 -6.12
N ILE A 18 -12.55 -4.01 -7.10
CA ILE A 18 -11.42 -3.09 -7.29
C ILE A 18 -11.83 -2.01 -8.28
N ASP A 19 -11.81 -0.76 -7.81
CA ASP A 19 -12.05 0.40 -8.68
C ASP A 19 -10.94 0.51 -9.74
N LYS A 20 -11.32 0.85 -10.97
CA LYS A 20 -10.39 0.88 -12.11
C LYS A 20 -9.40 2.03 -12.03
N GLU A 21 -9.83 3.18 -11.53
CA GLU A 21 -8.96 4.34 -11.35
C GLU A 21 -7.94 4.05 -10.23
N HIS A 22 -8.39 3.42 -9.14
CA HIS A 22 -7.50 2.97 -8.08
C HIS A 22 -6.47 1.93 -8.56
N LEU A 23 -6.90 0.98 -9.41
CA LEU A 23 -6.00 0.00 -10.00
C LEU A 23 -4.90 0.68 -10.82
N VAL A 24 -5.27 1.55 -11.76
CA VAL A 24 -4.32 2.28 -12.61
C VAL A 24 -3.39 3.14 -11.75
N TYR A 25 -3.93 3.86 -10.78
CA TYR A 25 -3.14 4.71 -9.89
C TYR A 25 -2.11 3.90 -9.10
N ILE A 26 -2.49 2.77 -8.50
CA ILE A 26 -1.59 1.92 -7.70
C ILE A 26 -0.53 1.26 -8.60
N GLU A 27 -0.91 0.80 -9.80
CA GLU A 27 0.01 0.21 -10.78
C GLU A 27 1.02 1.23 -11.31
N ASP A 28 0.61 2.49 -11.53
CA ASP A 28 1.50 3.59 -11.93
C ASP A 28 2.53 3.93 -10.86
N LEU A 29 2.20 3.73 -9.58
CA LEU A 29 3.14 3.81 -8.45
C LEU A 29 4.02 2.55 -8.32
N GLY A 30 3.82 1.55 -9.18
CA GLY A 30 4.61 0.34 -9.27
C GLY A 30 4.16 -0.79 -8.34
N TRP A 31 2.99 -0.70 -7.70
CA TRP A 31 2.46 -1.73 -6.79
C TRP A 31 1.39 -2.57 -7.45
N THR A 32 1.08 -3.74 -6.89
CA THR A 32 0.01 -4.59 -7.42
C THR A 32 -1.04 -4.89 -6.36
N ILE A 33 -2.32 -4.68 -6.69
CA ILE A 33 -3.42 -5.01 -5.79
C ILE A 33 -3.63 -6.53 -5.77
N GLU A 34 -3.67 -7.11 -4.57
CA GLU A 34 -4.10 -8.49 -4.32
C GLU A 34 -5.62 -8.54 -4.13
N SER A 35 -6.16 -7.69 -3.25
CA SER A 35 -7.59 -7.67 -2.95
C SER A 35 -8.07 -6.35 -2.34
N PHE A 36 -9.37 -6.08 -2.51
CA PHE A 36 -10.08 -5.03 -1.78
C PHE A 36 -10.27 -5.44 -0.31
N HIS A 37 -10.06 -4.50 0.61
CA HIS A 37 -10.25 -4.70 2.04
C HIS A 37 -11.49 -3.98 2.58
N SER A 38 -11.54 -2.65 2.48
CA SER A 38 -12.63 -1.83 3.02
C SER A 38 -12.68 -0.44 2.38
N SER A 39 -13.80 0.25 2.54
CA SER A 39 -13.93 1.67 2.22
C SER A 39 -14.76 2.36 3.31
N GLU A 40 -14.32 3.54 3.75
CA GLU A 40 -14.97 4.32 4.80
C GLU A 40 -14.83 5.82 4.56
N GLN A 41 -15.71 6.62 5.19
CA GLN A 41 -15.60 8.07 5.18
C GLN A 41 -14.96 8.55 6.48
N ILE A 42 -13.98 9.46 6.37
CA ILE A 42 -13.29 10.04 7.53
C ILE A 42 -13.27 11.56 7.43
N ILE A 43 -13.28 12.24 8.58
CA ILE A 43 -13.04 13.68 8.65
C ILE A 43 -11.59 13.89 9.12
N ILE A 44 -10.77 14.57 8.31
CA ILE A 44 -9.34 14.74 8.64
C ILE A 44 -9.12 15.50 9.95
N GLY A 45 -10.05 16.39 10.32
CA GLY A 45 -10.00 17.12 11.60
C GLY A 45 -10.11 16.22 12.84
N ASP A 46 -10.64 15.00 12.68
CA ASP A 46 -10.83 14.04 13.78
C ASP A 46 -9.64 13.07 13.91
N ILE A 47 -8.69 13.11 12.97
CA ILE A 47 -7.46 12.32 13.03
C ILE A 47 -6.56 12.87 14.14
N PRO A 48 -6.04 12.03 15.06
CA PRO A 48 -5.11 12.49 16.09
C PRO A 48 -3.87 13.16 15.49
N PRO A 49 -3.41 14.31 16.02
CA PRO A 49 -2.23 15.03 15.51
C PRO A 49 -0.96 14.19 15.43
N GLU A 50 -0.86 13.17 16.28
CA GLU A 50 0.25 12.22 16.37
C GLU A 50 0.33 11.36 15.11
N ILE A 51 -0.82 10.99 14.53
CA ILE A 51 -0.89 10.27 13.26
C ILE A 51 -0.44 11.17 12.12
N LEU A 52 -0.90 12.44 12.09
CA LEU A 52 -0.47 13.41 11.08
C LEU A 52 1.03 13.70 11.12
N LYS A 53 1.65 13.66 12.31
CA LYS A 53 3.12 13.76 12.45
C LYS A 53 3.85 12.57 11.84
N LEU A 54 3.31 11.35 12.01
CA LEU A 54 3.88 10.14 11.40
C LEU A 54 3.75 10.20 9.87
N ASP A 55 2.59 10.62 9.37
CA ASP A 55 2.38 10.80 7.93
C ASP A 55 3.38 11.83 7.35
N ARG A 56 3.59 12.97 8.04
CA ARG A 56 4.59 13.96 7.63
C ARG A 56 6.02 13.41 7.66
N ALA A 57 6.38 12.62 8.67
CA ALA A 57 7.69 11.97 8.75
C ALA A 57 7.92 10.97 7.60
N ALA A 58 6.84 10.38 7.08
CA ALA A 58 6.84 9.53 5.90
C ALA A 58 6.66 10.33 4.58
N ASN A 59 6.79 11.66 4.60
CA ASN A 59 6.60 12.54 3.45
C ASN A 59 5.21 12.42 2.79
N ILE A 60 4.18 12.22 3.61
CA ILE A 60 2.77 12.24 3.21
C ILE A 60 2.15 13.54 3.72
N THR A 61 2.06 14.54 2.85
CA THR A 61 1.67 15.91 3.24
C THR A 61 0.31 16.36 2.74
N PHE A 62 -0.32 15.61 1.82
CA PHE A 62 -1.59 16.02 1.19
C PHE A 62 -2.72 16.18 2.22
N MET A 63 -2.72 15.37 3.30
CA MET A 63 -3.77 15.40 4.33
C MET A 63 -3.98 16.78 4.95
N GLU A 64 -2.94 17.60 5.08
CA GLU A 64 -3.04 18.93 5.68
C GLU A 64 -3.94 19.88 4.87
N GLN A 65 -4.06 19.66 3.56
CA GLN A 65 -4.91 20.47 2.67
C GLN A 65 -6.41 20.16 2.85
N TYR A 66 -6.72 19.04 3.50
CA TYR A 66 -8.08 18.52 3.67
C TYR A 66 -8.55 18.53 5.12
N ILE A 67 -7.89 19.28 6.01
CA ILE A 67 -8.33 19.43 7.42
C ILE A 67 -9.78 19.95 7.47
N GLY A 68 -10.63 19.22 8.20
CA GLY A 68 -12.06 19.51 8.32
C GLY A 68 -12.91 19.10 7.11
N LYS A 69 -12.30 18.44 6.11
CA LYS A 69 -13.01 17.83 4.98
C LYS A 69 -13.27 16.35 5.26
N GLU A 70 -14.35 15.86 4.66
CA GLU A 70 -14.68 14.44 4.60
C GLU A 70 -14.01 13.83 3.37
N LEU A 71 -13.21 12.79 3.58
CA LEU A 71 -12.57 12.00 2.53
C LEU A 71 -13.16 10.58 2.53
N THR A 72 -13.26 9.98 1.35
CA THR A 72 -13.41 8.53 1.22
C THR A 72 -12.02 7.92 1.29
N VAL A 73 -11.86 6.89 2.11
CA VAL A 73 -10.61 6.13 2.21
C VAL A 73 -10.88 4.69 1.85
N THR A 74 -10.18 4.21 0.83
CA THR A 74 -10.31 2.86 0.32
C THR A 74 -9.01 2.10 0.53
N ASN A 75 -9.12 0.92 1.15
CA ASN A 75 -7.98 0.11 1.58
C ASN A 75 -7.86 -1.14 0.72
N TYR A 76 -6.64 -1.41 0.25
CA TYR A 76 -6.29 -2.58 -0.56
C TYR A 76 -5.16 -3.35 0.08
N GLN A 77 -5.23 -4.67 0.00
CA GLN A 77 -4.08 -5.53 0.24
C GLN A 77 -3.25 -5.61 -1.05
N LEU A 78 -1.92 -5.46 -0.94
CA LEU A 78 -0.99 -5.50 -2.06
C LEU A 78 -0.32 -6.88 -2.17
N ASN A 79 0.07 -7.30 -3.37
CA ASN A 79 0.79 -8.57 -3.58
C ASN A 79 2.21 -8.55 -2.97
N GLU A 80 2.81 -7.37 -2.89
CA GLU A 80 4.11 -7.17 -2.28
C GLU A 80 4.09 -7.46 -0.77
N LYS A 81 5.20 -8.04 -0.29
CA LYS A 81 5.33 -8.51 1.08
C LYS A 81 6.41 -7.75 1.84
N ASP A 82 6.14 -7.52 3.12
CA ASP A 82 7.11 -6.99 4.08
C ASP A 82 8.14 -8.05 4.50
N LEU A 83 9.06 -7.65 5.39
CA LEU A 83 10.14 -8.52 5.88
C LEU A 83 9.65 -9.72 6.70
N GLU A 84 8.40 -9.72 7.19
CA GLU A 84 7.78 -10.86 7.85
C GLU A 84 6.99 -11.74 6.87
N GLY A 85 6.98 -11.40 5.58
CA GLY A 85 6.25 -12.12 4.55
C GLY A 85 4.75 -11.82 4.54
N LYS A 86 4.31 -10.76 5.23
CA LYS A 86 2.92 -10.29 5.24
C LYS A 86 2.73 -9.22 4.17
N ASN A 87 1.54 -9.16 3.60
CA ASN A 87 1.22 -8.20 2.55
C ASN A 87 1.21 -6.76 3.09
N TYR A 88 1.64 -5.81 2.27
CA TYR A 88 1.43 -4.39 2.53
C TYR A 88 -0.05 -4.01 2.34
N THR A 89 -0.47 -2.95 3.03
CA THR A 89 -1.79 -2.33 2.83
C THR A 89 -1.62 -0.97 2.18
N ALA A 90 -2.33 -0.71 1.08
CA ALA A 90 -2.47 0.63 0.50
C ALA A 90 -3.76 1.28 0.98
N TYR A 91 -3.68 2.57 1.29
CA TYR A 91 -4.81 3.45 1.59
C TYR A 91 -4.86 4.51 0.49
N ILE A 92 -5.96 4.56 -0.26
CA ILE A 92 -6.25 5.58 -1.26
C ILE A 92 -7.25 6.57 -0.67
N TYR A 93 -6.97 7.85 -0.81
CA TYR A 93 -7.79 8.93 -0.28
C TYR A 93 -8.43 9.69 -1.44
N GLU A 94 -9.73 9.88 -1.37
CA GLU A 94 -10.52 10.58 -2.39
C GLU A 94 -11.29 11.75 -1.76
N TYR A 95 -11.33 12.88 -2.46
CA TYR A 95 -12.17 14.03 -2.13
C TYR A 95 -13.07 14.34 -3.32
N GLU A 96 -14.39 14.39 -3.10
CA GLU A 96 -15.37 14.65 -4.17
C GLU A 96 -15.25 13.70 -5.38
N GLY A 97 -14.74 12.48 -5.14
CA GLY A 97 -14.54 11.44 -6.17
C GLY A 97 -13.21 11.52 -6.93
N GLU A 98 -12.30 12.41 -6.55
CA GLU A 98 -10.95 12.50 -7.13
C GLU A 98 -9.90 11.97 -6.15
N ILE A 99 -8.92 11.19 -6.63
CA ILE A 99 -7.78 10.73 -5.83
C ILE A 99 -6.92 11.93 -5.43
N VAL A 100 -6.78 12.17 -4.13
CA VAL A 100 -5.99 13.28 -3.57
C VAL A 100 -4.67 12.83 -2.97
N GLY A 101 -4.51 11.53 -2.75
CA GLY A 101 -3.26 10.96 -2.29
C GLY A 101 -3.39 9.52 -1.79
N SER A 102 -2.26 8.98 -1.35
CA SER A 102 -2.19 7.62 -0.84
C SER A 102 -1.10 7.43 0.20
N LYS A 103 -1.21 6.34 0.96
CA LYS A 103 -0.12 5.85 1.81
C LYS A 103 -0.11 4.34 1.89
N GLY A 104 1.05 3.79 2.22
CA GLY A 104 1.22 2.38 2.50
C GLY A 104 1.47 2.12 3.98
N VAL A 105 1.07 0.94 4.44
CA VAL A 105 1.32 0.46 5.80
C VAL A 105 1.92 -0.94 5.76
N SER A 106 3.00 -1.14 6.52
CA SER A 106 3.61 -2.45 6.79
C SER A 106 3.11 -3.02 8.10
N SER A 107 2.67 -4.27 8.07
CA SER A 107 2.22 -4.98 9.26
C SER A 107 3.37 -5.47 10.17
N ALA A 108 4.55 -5.73 9.61
CA ALA A 108 5.75 -6.16 10.35
C ALA A 108 6.31 -5.08 11.29
N TYR A 109 6.26 -3.81 10.87
CA TYR A 109 6.90 -2.71 11.61
C TYR A 109 5.95 -1.62 12.05
N SER A 110 4.64 -1.80 11.83
CA SER A 110 3.63 -0.73 11.95
C SER A 110 4.08 0.55 11.23
N GLY A 111 4.81 0.38 10.12
CA GLY A 111 5.50 1.45 9.41
C GLY A 111 4.58 2.06 8.38
N ILE A 112 4.36 3.38 8.47
CA ILE A 112 3.71 4.18 7.43
C ILE A 112 4.77 4.59 6.41
N PHE A 113 4.45 4.50 5.12
CA PHE A 113 5.33 4.96 4.04
C PHE A 113 4.54 5.64 2.93
N ASN A 114 5.22 6.51 2.19
CA ASN A 114 4.65 7.11 0.98
C ASN A 114 4.59 6.03 -0.12
N LEU A 115 3.39 5.76 -0.62
CA LEU A 115 3.18 4.73 -1.64
C LEU A 115 3.92 5.05 -2.95
N ALA A 116 4.20 6.33 -3.24
CA ALA A 116 4.99 6.74 -4.40
C ALA A 116 6.49 6.45 -4.26
N ASP A 117 6.98 6.12 -3.07
CA ASP A 117 8.39 5.81 -2.80
C ASP A 117 8.63 4.30 -2.66
N LYS A 118 8.16 3.51 -3.63
CA LYS A 118 8.36 2.05 -3.62
C LYS A 118 9.83 1.67 -3.51
N LYS A 119 10.70 2.39 -4.23
CA LYS A 119 12.14 2.16 -4.21
C LYS A 119 12.74 2.40 -2.83
N GLY A 120 12.37 3.48 -2.13
CA GLY A 120 12.84 3.74 -0.77
C GLY A 120 12.40 2.66 0.22
N VAL A 121 11.21 2.08 0.04
CA VAL A 121 10.74 0.93 0.84
C VAL A 121 11.61 -0.31 0.58
N GLU A 122 11.90 -0.62 -0.68
CA GLU A 122 12.75 -1.76 -1.06
C GLU A 122 14.18 -1.61 -0.53
N GLU A 123 14.80 -0.43 -0.69
CA GLU A 123 16.15 -0.14 -0.18
C GLU A 123 16.21 -0.25 1.36
N SER A 124 15.20 0.27 2.06
CA SER A 124 15.11 0.15 3.53
C SER A 124 14.99 -1.30 3.99
N ASN A 125 14.21 -2.10 3.27
CA ASN A 125 14.07 -3.54 3.54
C ASN A 125 15.39 -4.28 3.35
N GLU A 126 16.12 -4.00 2.26
CA GLU A 126 17.44 -4.59 2.02
C GLU A 126 18.45 -4.24 3.11
N GLU A 127 18.48 -2.98 3.56
CA GLU A 127 19.36 -2.54 4.64
C GLU A 127 19.06 -3.26 5.96
N LEU A 128 17.78 -3.39 6.32
CA LEU A 128 17.34 -4.10 7.52
C LEU A 128 17.71 -5.59 7.47
N GLN A 129 17.51 -6.25 6.33
CA GLN A 129 17.93 -7.64 6.14
C GLN A 129 19.44 -7.80 6.27
N LYS A 130 20.22 -6.87 5.71
CA LYS A 130 21.69 -6.89 5.82
C LYS A 130 22.13 -6.73 7.28
N LYS A 131 21.57 -5.76 8.01
CA LYS A 131 21.86 -5.56 9.45
C LYS A 131 21.50 -6.78 10.28
N ALA A 132 20.35 -7.41 10.02
CA ALA A 132 19.97 -8.64 10.71
C ALA A 132 21.01 -9.75 10.48
N LYS A 133 21.44 -9.99 9.24
CA LYS A 133 22.47 -10.99 8.91
C LYS A 133 23.80 -10.71 9.62
N GLU A 134 24.25 -9.46 9.67
CA GLU A 134 25.48 -9.08 10.37
C GLU A 134 25.42 -9.32 11.88
N LEU A 135 24.26 -9.06 12.51
CA LEU A 135 24.06 -9.29 13.94
C LEU A 135 24.01 -10.78 14.29
N TYR A 136 23.30 -11.59 13.50
CA TYR A 136 23.23 -13.03 13.72
C TYR A 136 24.56 -13.74 13.39
N GLY A 137 25.30 -13.27 12.37
CA GLY A 137 26.63 -13.81 12.06
C GLY A 137 27.64 -13.59 13.20
N LYS A 138 27.61 -12.43 13.86
CA LYS A 138 28.49 -12.10 14.99
C LYS A 138 28.15 -12.82 16.30
N GLN A 139 26.97 -13.43 16.44
CA GLN A 139 26.59 -14.19 17.64
C GLN A 139 27.06 -15.66 17.61
N HIS A 140 27.61 -16.12 16.49
CA HIS A 140 28.03 -17.51 16.28
C HIS A 140 29.53 -17.68 15.98
N ASP A 141 30.32 -16.61 16.16
CA ASP A 141 31.79 -16.60 16.15
C ASP A 141 32.34 -16.34 17.56
#